data_AF-A0A809PXQ2-F1
#
_entry.id   AF-A0A809PXQ2-F1
#
_cell.length_a   1.000
_cell.length_b   1.000
_cell.length_c   1.000
_cell.angle_alpha   90.00
_cell.angle_beta   90.00
_cell.angle_gamma   90.00
#
_symmetry.space_group_name_H-M   'P 1'
#
loop_
_entity.id
_entity.type
_entity.pdbx_description
1 polymer ?
#
loop_
_entity_poly.entity_id
_entity_poly.type
_entity_poly.pdbx_seq_one_letter_code
_entity_poly.pdbx_strand_id
1 'polypeptide(L)'
;MPDTLHGALHITMNWHDWLQLFLHYMMLSLLSIGGAISTLPDMHRYLVTQQGWLSDAQFNASVSIAQAAPGPNVLFIALMGWNVGMNAGGMWTALIGVFVAMTGILLPSTTLTYVAASWGHANRELRSVRAFKLGMAPIVIGLLLATGWIMAASHDQASRDWPLWLMTVVCTIVVWCTRLHLLWLLAGGAALGWFGLI
;
A
#
# COMPACT_ATOMS: atom_id res chain seq x y z
N MET A 1 -27.25 9.70 28.50
CA MET A 1 -27.55 10.36 27.20
C MET A 1 -27.00 9.43 26.14
N PRO A 2 -27.85 8.80 25.31
CA PRO A 2 -27.54 7.51 24.69
C PRO A 2 -26.64 7.62 23.45
N ASP A 3 -25.51 6.91 23.50
CA ASP A 3 -24.91 6.04 22.47
C ASP A 3 -24.88 6.50 21.00
N THR A 4 -24.06 7.50 20.65
CA THR A 4 -23.77 7.90 19.26
C THR A 4 -22.51 7.25 18.65
N LEU A 5 -22.04 6.10 19.18
CA LEU A 5 -20.75 5.52 18.79
C LEU A 5 -20.77 4.57 17.57
N HIS A 6 -21.92 4.34 16.93
CA HIS A 6 -21.97 3.60 15.67
C HIS A 6 -22.94 4.28 14.72
N GLY A 7 -22.42 5.16 13.87
CA GLY A 7 -23.06 5.48 12.59
C GLY A 7 -23.03 4.24 11.70
N ALA A 8 -23.77 3.19 12.08
CA ALA A 8 -23.93 1.99 11.30
C ALA A 8 -24.75 2.38 10.07
N LEU A 9 -24.04 2.65 8.97
CA LEU A 9 -24.65 2.73 7.66
C LEU A 9 -25.29 1.36 7.41
N HIS A 10 -26.62 1.32 7.44
CA HIS A 10 -27.36 0.13 7.03
C HIS A 10 -27.66 0.25 5.54
N ILE A 11 -26.92 -0.51 4.74
CA ILE A 11 -27.12 -0.62 3.29
C ILE A 11 -27.74 -1.96 2.97
N THR A 12 -28.61 -2.02 1.97
CA THR A 12 -29.13 -3.28 1.45
C THR A 12 -28.38 -3.61 0.17
N MET A 13 -27.44 -4.56 0.24
CA MET A 13 -26.75 -5.04 -0.97
C MET A 13 -27.53 -6.17 -1.63
N ASN A 14 -27.82 -5.99 -2.90
CA ASN A 14 -28.34 -7.03 -3.77
C ASN A 14 -27.18 -7.77 -4.45
N TRP A 15 -27.46 -8.91 -5.09
CA TRP A 15 -26.43 -9.70 -5.80
C TRP A 15 -25.68 -8.89 -6.87
N HIS A 16 -26.38 -7.98 -7.54
CA HIS A 16 -25.80 -7.10 -8.56
C HIS A 16 -24.75 -6.15 -7.97
N ASP A 17 -24.94 -5.67 -6.74
CA ASP A 17 -24.03 -4.72 -6.10
C ASP A 17 -22.71 -5.40 -5.71
N TRP A 18 -22.79 -6.65 -5.25
CA TRP A 18 -21.62 -7.49 -5.01
C TRP A 18 -20.82 -7.75 -6.29
N LEU A 19 -21.51 -7.98 -7.40
CA LEU A 19 -20.88 -8.18 -8.70
C LEU A 19 -20.24 -6.88 -9.21
N GLN A 20 -20.89 -5.73 -9.00
CA GLN A 20 -20.30 -4.43 -9.31
C GLN A 20 -19.05 -4.14 -8.48
N LEU A 21 -19.09 -4.42 -7.17
CA LEU A 21 -17.93 -4.31 -6.29
C LEU A 21 -16.76 -5.16 -6.82
N PHE A 22 -17.04 -6.43 -7.16
CA PHE A 22 -16.05 -7.35 -7.73
C PHE A 22 -15.43 -6.81 -9.04
N LEU A 23 -16.27 -6.44 -10.01
CA LEU A 23 -15.83 -5.93 -11.31
C LEU A 23 -15.07 -4.62 -11.19
N HIS A 24 -15.49 -3.74 -10.27
CA HIS A 24 -14.82 -2.48 -10.01
C HIS A 24 -13.41 -2.72 -9.46
N TYR A 25 -13.25 -3.58 -8.46
CA TYR A 25 -11.93 -3.96 -7.95
C TYR A 25 -11.06 -4.66 -9.01
N MET A 26 -11.67 -5.46 -9.89
CA MET A 26 -10.98 -6.08 -11.02
C MET A 26 -10.43 -5.03 -12.00
N MET A 27 -11.23 -4.01 -12.31
CA MET A 27 -10.79 -2.88 -13.13
C MET A 27 -9.70 -2.05 -12.43
N LEU A 28 -9.86 -1.75 -11.15
CA LEU A 28 -8.87 -1.03 -10.35
C LEU A 28 -7.53 -1.76 -10.29
N SER A 29 -7.53 -3.09 -10.24
CA SER A 29 -6.28 -3.86 -10.28
C SER A 29 -5.53 -3.70 -11.60
N LEU A 30 -6.24 -3.57 -12.72
CA LEU A 30 -5.62 -3.35 -14.03
C LEU A 30 -5.13 -1.90 -14.18
N LEU A 31 -5.84 -0.95 -13.57
CA LEU A 31 -5.50 0.47 -13.57
C LEU A 31 -4.42 0.86 -12.56
N SER A 32 -4.08 -0.03 -11.62
CA SER A 32 -3.12 0.19 -10.53
C SER A 32 -1.65 0.22 -11.01
N ILE A 33 -1.34 1.12 -11.94
CA ILE A 33 0.01 1.43 -12.40
C ILE A 33 0.71 2.21 -11.26
N GLY A 34 1.68 1.57 -10.60
CA GLY A 34 2.37 2.14 -9.42
C GLY A 34 1.97 1.56 -8.06
N GLY A 35 1.08 0.55 -8.03
CA GLY A 35 0.69 -0.18 -6.81
C GLY A 35 -0.63 0.29 -6.20
N ALA A 36 -1.19 -0.52 -5.29
CA ALA A 36 -2.58 -0.36 -4.83
C ALA A 36 -2.92 1.02 -4.22
N ILE A 37 -1.93 1.75 -3.70
CA ILE A 37 -2.15 3.07 -3.10
C ILE A 37 -2.50 4.13 -4.16
N SER A 38 -2.06 3.99 -5.41
CA SER A 38 -2.36 4.98 -6.45
C SER A 38 -3.85 5.02 -6.83
N THR A 39 -4.57 3.93 -6.58
CA THR A 39 -6.02 3.82 -6.85
C THR A 39 -6.88 4.19 -5.64
N LEU A 40 -6.27 4.61 -4.54
CA LEU A 40 -6.96 5.00 -3.31
C LEU A 40 -7.98 6.15 -3.52
N PRO A 41 -7.67 7.22 -4.30
CA PRO A 41 -8.65 8.28 -4.57
C PRO A 41 -9.87 7.77 -5.35
N ASP A 42 -9.66 6.84 -6.27
CA ASP A 42 -10.75 6.22 -7.04
C ASP A 42 -11.63 5.33 -6.16
N MET A 43 -11.04 4.56 -5.25
CA MET A 43 -11.78 3.77 -4.27
C MET A 43 -12.63 4.65 -3.35
N HIS A 44 -12.08 5.77 -2.87
CA HIS A 44 -12.83 6.74 -2.06
C HIS A 44 -14.03 7.28 -2.84
N ARG A 45 -13.80 7.76 -4.07
CA ARG A 45 -14.85 8.30 -4.93
C ARG A 45 -15.95 7.26 -5.21
N TYR A 46 -15.59 6.01 -5.49
CA TYR A 46 -16.57 4.97 -5.79
C TYR A 46 -17.34 4.51 -4.54
N LEU A 47 -16.65 4.16 -3.46
CA LEU A 47 -17.26 3.56 -2.27
C LEU A 47 -17.98 4.57 -1.37
N VAL A 48 -17.47 5.80 -1.28
CA VAL A 48 -18.01 6.84 -0.39
C VAL A 48 -18.90 7.79 -1.18
N THR A 49 -18.42 8.36 -2.29
CA THR A 49 -19.16 9.42 -2.99
C THR A 49 -20.25 8.89 -3.93
N GLN A 50 -19.97 7.86 -4.72
CA GLN A 50 -20.93 7.36 -5.73
C GLN A 50 -21.93 6.37 -5.14
N GLN A 51 -21.43 5.34 -4.45
CA GLN A 51 -22.27 4.25 -3.95
C GLN A 51 -22.76 4.46 -2.51
N GLY A 52 -22.03 5.26 -1.71
CA GLY A 52 -22.36 5.48 -0.30
C GLY A 52 -22.30 4.21 0.56
N TRP A 53 -21.53 3.20 0.13
CA TRP A 53 -21.38 1.94 0.86
C TRP A 53 -20.47 2.08 2.10
N LEU A 54 -19.58 3.07 2.10
CA LEU A 54 -18.74 3.45 3.24
C LEU A 54 -18.95 4.92 3.60
N SER A 55 -18.79 5.25 4.87
CA SER A 55 -18.58 6.63 5.32
C SER A 55 -17.13 7.06 5.17
N ASP A 56 -16.87 8.37 5.09
CA ASP A 56 -15.51 8.93 5.12
C ASP A 56 -14.72 8.47 6.34
N ALA A 57 -15.39 8.37 7.51
CA ALA A 57 -14.77 7.88 8.74
C ALA A 57 -14.33 6.41 8.64
N GLN A 58 -15.18 5.54 8.10
CA GLN A 58 -14.86 4.11 7.89
C GLN A 58 -13.74 3.94 6.86
N PHE A 59 -13.74 4.74 5.79
CA PHE A 59 -12.70 4.74 4.78
C PHE A 59 -11.36 5.15 5.37
N ASN A 60 -11.30 6.31 6.03
CA ASN A 60 -10.06 6.83 6.63
C ASN A 60 -9.53 5.89 7.72
N ALA A 61 -10.41 5.32 8.55
CA ALA A 61 -10.00 4.34 9.56
C ALA A 61 -9.41 3.07 8.92
N SER A 62 -10.01 2.57 7.84
CA SER A 62 -9.49 1.40 7.11
C SER A 62 -8.10 1.66 6.55
N VAL A 63 -7.88 2.85 5.99
CA VAL A 63 -6.57 3.27 5.47
C VAL A 63 -5.56 3.43 6.61
N SER A 64 -5.91 4.11 7.70
CA SER A 64 -4.98 4.34 8.82
C SER A 64 -4.56 3.04 9.49
N ILE A 65 -5.49 2.10 9.68
CA ILE A 65 -5.18 0.78 10.25
C ILE A 65 -4.24 0.01 9.31
N ALA A 66 -4.49 0.05 8.01
CA ALA A 66 -3.63 -0.63 7.04
C ALA A 66 -2.21 -0.04 6.95
N GLN A 67 -2.07 1.28 7.08
CA GLN A 67 -0.76 1.95 7.09
C GLN A 67 -0.02 1.74 8.41
N ALA A 68 -0.75 1.60 9.52
CA ALA A 68 -0.16 1.28 10.83
C ALA A 68 0.32 -0.18 10.93
N ALA A 69 -0.30 -1.09 10.16
CA ALA A 69 0.09 -2.49 10.15
C ALA A 69 1.44 -2.69 9.43
N PRO A 70 2.47 -3.27 10.09
CA PRO A 70 3.70 -3.67 9.41
C PRO A 70 3.38 -4.87 8.50
N GLY A 71 3.03 -4.60 7.25
CA GLY A 71 2.46 -5.64 6.40
C GLY A 71 2.15 -5.23 4.97
N PRO A 72 1.37 -6.06 4.24
CA PRO A 72 1.05 -5.83 2.84
C PRO A 72 0.19 -4.58 2.69
N ASN A 73 0.64 -3.64 1.85
CA ASN A 73 -0.08 -2.41 1.52
C ASN A 73 -1.53 -2.64 1.04
N VAL A 74 -1.91 -3.87 0.66
CA VAL A 74 -3.25 -4.23 0.17
C VAL A 74 -4.27 -4.41 1.31
N LEU A 75 -3.85 -4.38 2.58
CA LEU A 75 -4.73 -4.63 3.73
C LEU A 75 -5.93 -3.67 3.80
N PHE A 76 -5.79 -2.41 3.38
CA PHE A 76 -6.91 -1.46 3.39
C PHE A 76 -8.06 -1.91 2.48
N ILE A 77 -7.78 -2.64 1.39
CA ILE A 77 -8.82 -3.14 0.47
C ILE A 77 -9.65 -4.22 1.17
N ALA A 78 -9.01 -5.10 1.94
CA ALA A 78 -9.71 -6.09 2.75
C ALA A 78 -10.58 -5.41 3.81
N LEU A 79 -10.05 -4.41 4.51
CA LEU A 79 -10.81 -3.65 5.51
C LEU A 79 -11.98 -2.86 4.91
N MET A 80 -11.82 -2.32 3.70
CA MET A 80 -12.93 -1.69 2.97
C MET A 80 -14.01 -2.71 2.63
N GLY A 81 -13.65 -3.87 2.07
CA GLY A 81 -14.60 -4.97 1.80
C GLY A 81 -15.31 -5.46 3.06
N TRP A 82 -14.60 -5.54 4.18
CA TRP A 82 -15.18 -5.84 5.50
C TRP A 82 -16.23 -4.79 5.91
N ASN A 83 -15.90 -3.51 5.82
CA ASN A 83 -16.83 -2.43 6.20
C ASN A 83 -18.05 -2.38 5.27
N VAL A 84 -17.88 -2.57 3.95
CA VAL A 84 -19.02 -2.70 3.01
C VAL A 84 -19.94 -3.82 3.48
N GLY A 85 -19.38 -5.01 3.76
CA GLY A 85 -20.19 -6.16 4.14
C GLY A 85 -20.79 -6.07 5.55
N MET A 86 -20.11 -5.42 6.51
CA MET A 86 -20.66 -5.10 7.82
C MET A 86 -21.90 -4.21 7.69
N ASN A 87 -21.80 -3.16 6.87
CA ASN A 87 -22.90 -2.24 6.57
C ASN A 87 -24.07 -2.94 5.86
N ALA A 88 -23.78 -4.01 5.08
CA ALA A 88 -24.75 -4.71 4.25
C ALA A 88 -25.65 -5.74 4.98
N GLY A 89 -25.26 -6.23 6.14
CA GLY A 89 -25.99 -7.34 6.79
C GLY A 89 -25.29 -8.05 7.95
N GLY A 90 -24.10 -7.58 8.37
CA GLY A 90 -23.37 -8.12 9.52
C GLY A 90 -22.15 -8.97 9.17
N MET A 91 -21.76 -9.86 10.09
CA MET A 91 -20.47 -10.56 10.06
C MET A 91 -20.30 -11.49 8.83
N TRP A 92 -21.36 -12.18 8.42
CA TRP A 92 -21.32 -13.09 7.28
C TRP A 92 -21.11 -12.34 5.96
N THR A 93 -21.83 -11.23 5.77
CA THR A 93 -21.66 -10.36 4.61
C THR A 93 -20.32 -9.62 4.63
N ALA A 94 -19.78 -9.31 5.82
CA ALA A 94 -18.43 -8.78 5.97
C ALA A 94 -17.35 -9.72 5.43
N LEU A 95 -17.42 -11.02 5.76
CA LEU A 95 -16.51 -12.03 5.22
C LEU A 95 -16.64 -12.16 3.70
N ILE A 96 -17.86 -12.15 3.18
CA ILE A 96 -18.11 -12.16 1.73
C ILE A 96 -17.49 -10.91 1.08
N GLY A 97 -17.66 -9.74 1.67
CA GLY A 97 -17.11 -8.50 1.13
C GLY A 97 -15.58 -8.46 1.12
N VAL A 98 -14.93 -8.99 2.15
CA VAL A 98 -13.47 -9.21 2.12
C VAL A 98 -13.09 -10.11 0.96
N PHE A 99 -13.77 -11.25 0.82
CA PHE A 99 -13.46 -12.24 -0.21
C PHE A 99 -13.65 -11.66 -1.62
N VAL A 100 -14.76 -10.95 -1.84
CA VAL A 100 -15.07 -10.30 -3.13
C VAL A 100 -14.05 -9.21 -3.47
N ALA A 101 -13.74 -8.31 -2.53
CA ALA A 101 -12.77 -7.24 -2.77
C ALA A 101 -11.36 -7.79 -3.02
N MET A 102 -10.92 -8.77 -2.21
CA MET A 102 -9.61 -9.41 -2.35
C MET A 102 -9.49 -10.20 -3.64
N THR A 103 -10.46 -11.04 -3.97
CA THR A 103 -10.41 -11.81 -5.22
C THR A 103 -10.51 -10.88 -6.44
N GLY A 104 -11.34 -9.85 -6.39
CA GLY A 104 -11.46 -8.84 -7.44
C GLY A 104 -10.14 -8.14 -7.72
N ILE A 105 -9.44 -7.65 -6.69
CA ILE A 105 -8.15 -6.96 -6.88
C ILE A 105 -6.99 -7.92 -7.21
N LEU A 106 -7.01 -9.16 -6.69
CA LEU A 106 -5.85 -10.05 -6.78
C LEU A 106 -5.88 -10.94 -8.02
N LEU A 107 -7.05 -11.34 -8.53
CA LEU A 107 -7.19 -12.20 -9.71
C LEU A 107 -6.49 -11.63 -10.96
N PRO A 108 -6.84 -10.43 -11.44
CA PRO A 108 -6.27 -9.90 -12.70
C PRO A 108 -4.78 -9.59 -12.57
N SER A 109 -4.33 -9.03 -11.43
CA SER A 109 -2.90 -8.77 -11.21
C SER A 109 -2.08 -10.05 -11.11
N THR A 110 -2.56 -11.07 -10.38
CA THR A 110 -1.85 -12.35 -10.23
C THR A 110 -1.81 -13.12 -11.53
N THR A 111 -2.92 -13.19 -12.27
CA THR A 111 -2.96 -13.86 -13.59
C THR A 111 -2.05 -13.17 -14.58
N LEU A 112 -2.07 -11.84 -14.68
CA LEU A 112 -1.20 -11.09 -15.56
C LEU A 112 0.28 -11.27 -15.19
N THR A 113 0.60 -11.21 -13.89
CA THR A 113 1.97 -11.41 -13.39
C THR A 113 2.44 -12.83 -13.65
N TYR A 114 1.59 -13.84 -13.44
CA TYR A 114 1.91 -15.23 -13.69
C TYR A 114 2.16 -15.51 -15.17
N VAL A 115 1.31 -14.99 -16.07
CA VAL A 115 1.49 -15.12 -17.52
C VAL A 115 2.76 -14.39 -17.97
N ALA A 116 2.97 -13.15 -17.52
CA ALA A 116 4.17 -12.39 -17.84
C ALA A 116 5.45 -13.06 -17.30
N ALA A 117 5.41 -13.59 -16.08
CA ALA A 117 6.55 -14.26 -15.46
C ALA A 117 6.85 -15.59 -16.16
N SER A 118 5.84 -16.43 -16.41
CA SER A 118 6.01 -17.70 -17.12
C SER A 118 6.57 -17.50 -18.53
N TRP A 119 6.05 -16.52 -19.28
CA TRP A 119 6.60 -16.13 -20.58
C TRP A 119 8.04 -15.62 -20.46
N GLY A 120 8.31 -14.75 -19.48
CA GLY A 120 9.65 -14.21 -19.22
C GLY A 120 10.67 -15.25 -18.70
N HIS A 121 10.20 -16.38 -18.18
CA HIS A 121 11.02 -17.54 -17.81
C HIS A 121 11.28 -18.45 -19.03
N ALA A 122 10.27 -18.72 -19.85
CA ALA A 122 10.41 -19.49 -21.07
C ALA A 122 11.36 -18.83 -22.08
N ASN A 123 11.31 -17.50 -22.18
CA ASN A 123 12.14 -16.70 -23.10
C ASN A 123 13.39 -16.09 -22.43
N ARG A 124 13.86 -16.67 -21.32
CA ARG A 124 14.98 -16.13 -20.54
C ARG A 124 16.31 -16.06 -21.29
N GLU A 125 16.47 -16.86 -22.36
CA GLU A 125 17.68 -16.85 -23.19
C GLU A 125 17.74 -15.70 -24.21
N LEU A 126 16.63 -14.98 -24.44
CA LEU A 126 16.66 -13.81 -25.30
C LEU A 126 17.53 -12.71 -24.68
N ARG A 127 18.54 -12.26 -25.44
CA ARG A 127 19.46 -11.19 -25.04
C ARG A 127 18.72 -9.93 -24.58
N SER A 128 17.59 -9.61 -25.20
CA SER A 128 16.73 -8.47 -24.85
C SER A 128 16.13 -8.58 -23.44
N VAL A 129 15.65 -9.76 -23.03
CA VAL A 129 15.07 -9.97 -21.68
C VAL A 129 16.14 -9.91 -20.61
N ARG A 130 17.33 -10.47 -20.90
CA ARG A 130 18.48 -10.41 -19.98
C ARG A 130 19.00 -8.98 -19.82
N ALA A 131 19.14 -8.24 -20.92
CA ALA A 131 19.56 -6.84 -20.90
C ALA A 131 18.57 -5.95 -20.13
N PHE A 132 17.26 -6.16 -20.34
CA PHE A 132 16.22 -5.44 -19.62
C PHE A 132 16.27 -5.72 -18.10
N LYS A 133 16.33 -7.00 -17.70
CA LYS A 133 16.44 -7.39 -16.27
C LYS A 133 17.69 -6.80 -15.60
N LEU A 134 18.82 -6.79 -16.30
CA LEU A 134 20.06 -6.19 -15.79
C LEU A 134 19.98 -4.66 -15.71
N GLY A 135 19.24 -4.00 -16.62
CA GLY A 135 19.03 -2.55 -16.60
C GLY A 135 18.06 -2.07 -15.52
N MET A 136 17.06 -2.89 -15.13
CA MET A 136 16.10 -2.51 -14.10
C MET A 136 16.75 -2.28 -12.73
N ALA A 137 17.71 -3.12 -12.34
CA ALA A 137 18.37 -3.02 -11.03
C ALA A 137 19.03 -1.65 -10.77
N PRO A 138 19.94 -1.15 -11.64
CA PRO A 138 20.55 0.17 -11.43
C PRO A 138 19.54 1.32 -11.57
N ILE A 139 18.49 1.18 -12.40
CA ILE A 139 17.43 2.19 -12.49
C ILE A 139 16.68 2.32 -11.16
N VAL A 140 16.29 1.20 -10.55
CA VAL A 140 15.60 1.20 -9.26
C VAL A 140 16.50 1.79 -8.17
N ILE A 141 17.79 1.41 -8.13
CA ILE A 141 18.75 1.97 -7.18
C ILE A 141 18.89 3.49 -7.37
N GLY A 142 19.03 3.95 -8.62
CA GLY A 142 19.13 5.37 -8.94
C GLY A 142 17.87 6.16 -8.54
N LEU A 143 16.69 5.60 -8.79
CA LEU A 143 15.42 6.22 -8.42
C LEU A 143 15.24 6.32 -6.90
N LEU A 144 15.63 5.27 -6.16
CA LEU A 144 15.62 5.26 -4.70
C LEU A 144 16.58 6.30 -4.12
N LEU A 145 17.79 6.40 -4.68
CA LEU A 145 18.77 7.42 -4.31
C LEU A 145 18.26 8.83 -4.58
N ALA A 146 17.65 9.07 -5.76
CA ALA A 146 17.06 10.36 -6.11
C ALA A 146 15.92 10.75 -5.16
N THR A 147 15.07 9.79 -4.80
CA THR A 147 13.97 10.03 -3.85
C THR A 147 14.50 10.36 -2.45
N GLY A 148 15.50 9.61 -1.97
CA GLY A 148 16.18 9.92 -0.71
C GLY A 148 16.84 11.30 -0.72
N TRP A 149 17.46 11.68 -1.85
CA TRP A 149 18.06 12.99 -2.01
C TRP A 149 17.02 14.12 -1.99
N ILE A 150 15.90 13.97 -2.69
CA ILE A 150 14.81 14.98 -2.70
C ILE A 150 14.23 15.15 -1.29
N MET A 151 14.01 14.06 -0.54
CA MET A 151 13.55 14.16 0.85
C MET A 151 14.57 14.87 1.74
N ALA A 152 15.86 14.52 1.62
CA ALA A 152 16.92 15.16 2.40
C ALA A 152 17.10 16.66 2.06
N ALA A 153 16.99 17.02 0.78
CA ALA A 153 17.12 18.39 0.30
C ALA A 153 15.91 19.28 0.63
N SER A 154 14.78 18.70 1.04
CA SER A 154 13.58 19.45 1.43
C SER A 154 13.64 20.05 2.84
N HIS A 155 14.69 19.74 3.61
CA HIS A 155 15.00 20.40 4.89
C HIS A 155 15.86 21.65 4.65
N ASP A 156 15.22 22.82 4.60
CA ASP A 156 15.83 24.12 4.29
C ASP A 156 16.42 24.82 5.53
N GLN A 157 17.24 24.13 6.35
CA GLN A 157 17.96 24.69 7.50
C GLN A 157 19.42 24.18 7.56
N ALA A 158 20.18 24.50 6.50
CA ALA A 158 21.58 24.11 6.27
C ALA A 158 22.58 24.36 7.42
N SER A 159 22.23 25.14 8.45
CA SER A 159 23.11 25.41 9.61
C SER A 159 22.87 24.52 10.83
N ARG A 160 21.78 23.73 10.88
CA ARG A 160 21.45 22.84 12.03
C ARG A 160 21.52 21.34 11.68
N ASP A 161 21.62 21.01 10.39
CA ASP A 161 21.47 19.64 9.85
C ASP A 161 22.79 18.89 9.63
N TRP A 162 23.94 19.42 10.08
CA TRP A 162 25.21 18.66 10.06
C TRP A 162 25.12 17.28 10.77
N PRO A 163 24.41 17.13 11.91
CA PRO A 163 24.19 15.83 12.53
C PRO A 163 23.38 14.86 11.67
N LEU A 164 22.41 15.37 10.89
CA LEU A 164 21.56 14.57 9.99
C LEU A 164 22.35 14.03 8.80
N TRP A 165 23.23 14.84 8.22
CA TRP A 165 24.15 14.41 7.17
C TRP A 165 25.13 13.35 7.69
N LEU A 166 25.68 13.56 8.89
CA LEU A 166 26.58 12.60 9.53
C LEU A 166 25.85 11.28 9.87
N MET A 167 24.61 11.35 10.37
CA MET A 167 23.75 10.18 10.60
C MET A 167 23.39 9.43 9.31
N THR A 168 23.14 10.14 8.22
CA THR A 168 22.85 9.52 6.91
C THR A 168 24.07 8.79 6.39
N VAL A 169 25.25 9.43 6.43
CA VAL A 169 26.52 8.80 6.02
C VAL A 169 26.86 7.61 6.93
N VAL A 170 26.69 7.74 8.24
CA VAL A 170 26.89 6.65 9.20
C VAL A 170 25.90 5.51 8.95
N CYS A 171 24.61 5.78 8.75
CA CYS A 171 23.62 4.75 8.40
C CYS A 171 23.94 4.08 7.08
N THR A 172 24.33 4.84 6.04
CA THR A 172 24.76 4.28 4.75
C THR A 172 25.97 3.37 4.93
N ILE A 173 26.98 3.78 5.69
CA ILE A 173 28.18 2.97 5.95
C ILE A 173 27.84 1.74 6.80
N VAL A 174 26.99 1.87 7.82
CA VAL A 174 26.55 0.75 8.67
C VAL A 174 25.75 -0.26 7.86
N VAL A 175 24.78 0.18 7.04
CA VAL A 175 24.01 -0.70 6.15
C VAL A 175 24.91 -1.35 5.09
N TRP A 176 25.90 -0.62 4.58
CA TRP A 176 26.88 -1.15 3.63
C TRP A 176 27.80 -2.20 4.26
N CYS A 177 28.17 -2.04 5.53
CA CYS A 177 29.12 -2.92 6.22
C CYS A 177 28.46 -4.03 7.05
N THR A 178 27.16 -3.99 7.37
CA THR A 178 26.51 -5.01 8.22
C THR A 178 25.26 -5.64 7.61
N ARG A 179 25.17 -6.97 7.71
CA ARG A 179 23.94 -7.77 7.47
C ARG A 179 22.97 -7.71 8.67
N LEU A 180 22.83 -6.57 9.33
CA LEU A 180 21.98 -6.45 10.52
C LEU A 180 20.51 -6.37 10.13
N HIS A 181 19.65 -7.04 10.90
CA HIS A 181 18.20 -7.04 10.71
C HIS A 181 17.67 -5.60 10.82
N LEU A 182 16.85 -5.17 9.84
CA LEU A 182 16.28 -3.82 9.71
C LEU A 182 15.63 -3.29 11.01
N LEU A 183 15.13 -4.21 11.86
CA LEU A 183 14.49 -3.91 13.14
C LEU A 183 15.45 -3.28 14.17
N TRP A 184 16.71 -3.72 14.23
CA TRP A 184 17.70 -3.13 15.16
C TRP A 184 18.13 -1.73 14.73
N LEU A 185 18.17 -1.49 13.42
CA LEU A 185 18.51 -0.18 12.87
C LEU A 185 17.39 0.84 13.13
N LEU A 186 16.13 0.40 13.00
CA LEU A 186 14.95 1.22 13.32
C LEU A 186 14.88 1.55 14.81
N ALA A 187 15.16 0.58 15.69
CA ALA A 187 15.20 0.81 17.14
C ALA A 187 16.31 1.79 17.55
N GLY A 188 17.49 1.70 16.93
CA GLY A 188 18.59 2.64 17.15
C GLY A 188 18.25 4.06 16.70
N GLY A 189 17.66 4.22 15.52
CA GLY A 189 17.18 5.52 15.03
C GLY A 189 16.10 6.13 15.91
N ALA A 190 15.13 5.32 16.35
CA ALA A 190 14.07 5.77 17.27
C ALA A 190 14.63 6.20 18.64
N ALA A 191 15.60 5.48 19.18
CA ALA A 191 16.27 5.86 20.42
C ALA A 191 17.02 7.19 20.28
N LEU A 192 17.77 7.36 19.18
CA LEU A 192 18.51 8.60 18.91
C LEU A 192 17.59 9.81 18.71
N GLY A 193 16.44 9.65 18.04
CA GLY A 193 15.42 10.68 17.94
C GLY A 193 14.74 10.99 19.28
N TRP A 194 14.49 9.98 20.11
CA TRP A 194 13.92 10.17 21.46
C TRP A 194 14.81 11.01 22.37
N PHE A 195 16.13 10.91 22.24
CA PHE A 195 17.08 11.74 22.98
C PHE A 195 17.24 13.16 22.43
N GLY A 196 16.47 13.56 21.40
CA GLY A 196 16.43 14.93 20.88
C GLY A 196 17.74 15.39 20.21
N LEU A 197 18.58 14.43 19.80
CA LEU A 197 19.78 14.69 19.00
C LEU A 197 19.44 14.90 17.51
N ILE A 198 18.18 14.68 17.13
CA ILE A 198 17.60 14.81 15.79
C ILE A 198 16.14 15.25 15.93
#